data_AF-A0A3D4T927-F1
#
_entry.id   AF-A0A3D4T927-F1
#
_cell.length_a   1.000
_cell.length_b   1.000
_cell.length_c   1.000
_cell.angle_alpha   90.00
_cell.angle_beta   90.00
_cell.angle_gamma   90.00
#
_symmetry.space_group_name_H-M   'P 1'
#
loop_
_entity.id
_entity.type
_entity.pdbx_description
1 polymer ?
#
loop_
_entity_poly.entity_id
_entity_poly.type
_entity_poly.pdbx_seq_one_letter_code
_entity_poly.pdbx_strand_id
1 'polypeptide(L)'
;MKYLLSFLLIALFTTASAQNNRKSKLFAAKAVELFEKAAILLRDGEPKKAIPLLQQSLQLDSNFLEANLTLAGAYGEIKDYQRAAAQYENAFKQDKTNTSFYYLPYSINLAGLGKYEAALQALEVFASTPNLSERSKKSLAYRKATYEFAINYAKTHPNQQYFFNPMNLGDSVNTARSEYLPCVTIEDSLIVFTRLVDGMREDFIESRISGNNQYTKWKTIPGSLNEEPKKGAITLSPDGEWMIFAADFSGRGLGSFDLYITYWTNEGWSEPVNLGDKINTEFWETTPSLSPDKRTLYFTSNRPGGVGGSDLYVSYMQPNGKWGTAENMGPILNSAGDEMAPFIHADNQTLYFTSSGHPGYGGADLFISRKQAGGTWSKPE
;
A
#
# COMPACT_ATOMS: atom_id res chain seq x y z
N MET A 1 -39.94 -55.81 -64.34
CA MET A 1 -40.26 -55.80 -62.89
C MET A 1 -39.28 -54.82 -62.25
N LYS A 2 -39.59 -53.52 -62.21
CA LYS A 2 -40.18 -52.76 -61.10
C LYS A 2 -39.34 -52.79 -59.79
N TYR A 3 -38.95 -51.58 -59.34
CA TYR A 3 -38.41 -51.15 -58.02
C TYR A 3 -36.90 -51.36 -57.78
N LEU A 4 -36.13 -50.53 -57.04
CA LEU A 4 -36.21 -49.19 -56.42
C LEU A 4 -34.88 -48.98 -55.63
N LEU A 5 -34.44 -47.72 -55.39
CA LEU A 5 -33.47 -47.25 -54.37
C LEU A 5 -31.96 -47.63 -54.53
N SER A 6 -30.95 -46.79 -54.22
CA SER A 6 -30.81 -45.36 -53.94
C SER A 6 -29.34 -45.05 -53.59
N PHE A 7 -28.84 -43.91 -54.11
CA PHE A 7 -28.01 -42.88 -53.46
C PHE A 7 -26.80 -43.20 -52.56
N LEU A 8 -25.81 -42.32 -52.80
CA LEU A 8 -24.95 -41.60 -51.86
C LEU A 8 -23.54 -42.16 -51.62
N LEU A 9 -22.58 -41.52 -52.29
CA LEU A 9 -21.15 -41.64 -52.06
C LEU A 9 -20.60 -40.24 -51.69
N ILE A 10 -21.05 -39.68 -50.57
CA ILE A 10 -20.47 -38.48 -49.92
C ILE A 10 -20.78 -38.57 -48.42
N ALA A 11 -19.79 -38.92 -47.57
CA ALA A 11 -19.72 -38.53 -46.14
C ALA A 11 -18.63 -39.32 -45.38
N LEU A 12 -17.34 -39.04 -45.60
CA LEU A 12 -16.29 -39.52 -44.66
C LEU A 12 -15.20 -38.50 -44.32
N PHE A 13 -15.25 -37.27 -44.85
CA PHE A 13 -14.35 -36.17 -44.46
C PHE A 13 -14.99 -35.10 -43.55
N THR A 14 -16.28 -35.23 -43.20
CA THR A 14 -16.99 -34.23 -42.38
C THR A 14 -17.03 -34.58 -40.89
N THR A 15 -16.81 -35.84 -40.49
CA THR A 15 -16.92 -36.26 -39.08
C THR A 15 -15.70 -35.90 -38.25
N ALA A 16 -14.47 -36.04 -38.79
CA ALA A 16 -13.24 -35.66 -38.11
C ALA A 16 -13.16 -34.14 -37.88
N SER A 17 -13.52 -33.33 -38.88
CA SER A 17 -13.58 -31.86 -38.75
C SER A 17 -14.71 -31.40 -37.81
N ALA A 18 -15.87 -32.06 -37.81
CA ALA A 18 -16.94 -31.74 -36.86
C ALA A 18 -16.59 -32.12 -35.40
N GLN A 19 -15.86 -33.24 -35.19
CA GLN A 19 -15.43 -33.68 -33.87
C GLN A 19 -14.28 -32.81 -33.33
N ASN A 20 -13.35 -32.37 -34.18
CA ASN A 20 -12.34 -31.36 -33.83
C ASN A 20 -12.95 -29.98 -33.55
N ASN A 21 -13.95 -29.55 -34.33
CA ASN A 21 -14.69 -28.31 -34.06
C ASN A 21 -15.50 -28.36 -32.75
N ARG A 22 -16.02 -29.53 -32.37
CA ARG A 22 -16.73 -29.69 -31.09
C ARG A 22 -15.78 -29.68 -29.89
N LYS A 23 -14.63 -30.34 -30.00
CA LYS A 23 -13.59 -30.34 -28.94
C LYS A 23 -12.98 -28.96 -28.74
N SER A 24 -12.62 -28.25 -29.82
CA SER A 24 -12.10 -26.87 -29.72
C SER A 24 -13.11 -25.92 -29.10
N LYS A 25 -14.39 -25.99 -29.48
CA LYS A 25 -15.46 -25.21 -28.83
C LYS A 25 -15.62 -25.54 -27.35
N LEU A 26 -15.49 -26.81 -26.96
CA LEU A 26 -15.57 -27.23 -25.56
C LEU A 26 -14.38 -26.71 -24.74
N PHE A 27 -13.16 -26.76 -25.29
CA PHE A 27 -11.98 -26.21 -24.62
C PHE A 27 -12.07 -24.69 -24.46
N ALA A 28 -12.52 -23.98 -25.50
CA ALA A 28 -12.77 -22.53 -25.42
C ALA A 28 -13.81 -22.20 -24.35
N ALA A 29 -14.94 -22.93 -24.30
CA ALA A 29 -15.96 -22.71 -23.28
C ALA A 29 -15.43 -22.94 -21.85
N LYS A 30 -14.61 -23.97 -21.66
CA LYS A 30 -13.99 -24.25 -20.36
C LYS A 30 -12.91 -23.22 -19.99
N ALA A 31 -12.17 -22.70 -20.96
CA ALA A 31 -11.20 -21.61 -20.74
C ALA A 31 -11.91 -20.36 -20.22
N VAL A 32 -13.07 -20.00 -20.81
CA VAL A 32 -13.92 -18.89 -20.36
C VAL A 32 -14.44 -19.12 -18.94
N GLU A 33 -14.95 -20.31 -18.62
CA GLU A 33 -15.44 -20.64 -17.27
C GLU A 33 -14.34 -20.46 -16.20
N LEU A 34 -13.11 -20.90 -16.49
CA LEU A 34 -11.98 -20.73 -15.57
C LEU A 34 -11.59 -19.25 -15.41
N PHE A 35 -11.62 -18.49 -16.50
CA PHE A 35 -11.37 -17.05 -16.49
C PHE A 35 -12.40 -16.30 -15.64
N GLU A 36 -13.69 -16.60 -15.78
CA GLU A 36 -14.76 -15.97 -15.00
C GLU A 36 -14.62 -16.25 -13.50
N LYS A 37 -14.27 -17.50 -13.13
CA LYS A 37 -13.96 -17.86 -11.74
C LYS A 37 -12.76 -17.09 -11.20
N ALA A 38 -11.71 -16.93 -12.01
CA ALA A 38 -10.55 -16.14 -11.63
C ALA A 38 -10.88 -14.65 -11.45
N ALA A 39 -11.73 -14.09 -12.31
CA ALA A 39 -12.16 -12.70 -12.22
C ALA A 39 -12.93 -12.41 -10.92
N ILE A 40 -13.77 -13.35 -10.46
CA ILE A 40 -14.44 -13.27 -9.15
C ILE A 40 -13.41 -13.23 -8.02
N LEU A 41 -12.45 -14.15 -8.02
CA LEU A 41 -11.39 -14.19 -7.00
C LEU A 41 -10.56 -12.90 -6.97
N LEU A 42 -10.24 -12.33 -8.14
CA LEU A 42 -9.51 -11.06 -8.21
C LEU A 42 -10.33 -9.90 -7.65
N ARG A 43 -11.63 -9.83 -7.98
CA ARG A 43 -12.54 -8.83 -7.41
C ARG A 43 -12.62 -8.96 -5.89
N ASP A 44 -12.55 -10.19 -5.37
CA ASP A 44 -12.60 -10.48 -3.94
C ASP A 44 -11.20 -10.35 -3.27
N GLY A 45 -10.18 -9.87 -4.00
CA GLY A 45 -8.84 -9.59 -3.47
C GLY A 45 -7.97 -10.83 -3.27
N GLU A 46 -8.24 -11.92 -3.99
CA GLU A 46 -7.56 -13.20 -3.86
C GLU A 46 -6.69 -13.59 -5.10
N PRO A 47 -5.72 -12.75 -5.53
CA PRO A 47 -4.96 -12.99 -6.75
C PRO A 47 -4.15 -14.30 -6.71
N LYS A 48 -3.67 -14.70 -5.53
CA LYS A 48 -2.95 -15.98 -5.36
C LYS A 48 -3.83 -17.20 -5.69
N LYS A 49 -5.14 -17.13 -5.47
CA LYS A 49 -6.09 -18.20 -5.83
C LYS A 49 -6.55 -18.09 -7.29
N ALA A 50 -6.58 -16.87 -7.84
CA ALA A 50 -6.95 -16.63 -9.24
C ALA A 50 -5.89 -17.09 -10.25
N ILE A 51 -4.60 -16.90 -9.95
CA ILE A 51 -3.47 -17.22 -10.85
C ILE A 51 -3.52 -18.65 -11.40
N PRO A 52 -3.69 -19.71 -10.58
CA PRO A 52 -3.79 -21.08 -11.08
C PRO A 52 -4.93 -21.31 -12.08
N LEU A 53 -6.07 -20.62 -11.90
CA LEU A 53 -7.21 -20.73 -12.80
C LEU A 53 -6.94 -20.06 -14.14
N LEU A 54 -6.29 -18.89 -14.12
CA LEU A 54 -5.86 -18.18 -15.34
C LEU A 54 -4.81 -18.98 -16.12
N GLN A 55 -3.85 -19.60 -15.42
CA GLN A 55 -2.88 -20.49 -16.04
C GLN A 55 -3.57 -21.69 -16.71
N GLN A 56 -4.55 -22.31 -16.05
CA GLN A 56 -5.34 -23.41 -16.64
C GLN A 56 -6.19 -22.94 -17.83
N SER A 57 -6.76 -21.73 -17.75
CA SER A 57 -7.48 -21.11 -18.86
C SER A 57 -6.58 -20.99 -20.10
N LEU A 58 -5.36 -20.46 -19.94
CA LEU A 58 -4.39 -20.30 -21.01
C LEU A 58 -3.79 -21.62 -21.52
N GLN A 59 -3.82 -22.69 -20.72
CA GLN A 59 -3.48 -24.04 -21.20
C GLN A 59 -4.54 -24.60 -22.14
N LEU A 60 -5.81 -24.22 -21.96
CA LEU A 60 -6.93 -24.65 -22.80
C LEU A 60 -7.06 -23.77 -24.06
N ASP A 61 -6.77 -22.48 -23.93
CA ASP A 61 -6.71 -21.52 -25.04
C ASP A 61 -5.55 -20.54 -24.85
N SER A 62 -4.44 -20.81 -25.54
CA SER A 62 -3.22 -20.02 -25.44
C SER A 62 -3.33 -18.62 -26.07
N ASN A 63 -4.36 -18.38 -26.89
CA ASN A 63 -4.61 -17.10 -27.56
C ASN A 63 -5.68 -16.27 -26.84
N PHE A 64 -6.10 -16.68 -25.64
CA PHE A 64 -7.09 -15.95 -24.86
C PHE A 64 -6.47 -14.68 -24.27
N LEU A 65 -6.48 -13.61 -25.05
CA LEU A 65 -5.80 -12.35 -24.77
C LEU A 65 -6.22 -11.74 -23.43
N GLU A 66 -7.51 -11.74 -23.11
CA GLU A 66 -8.05 -11.24 -21.85
C GLU A 66 -7.50 -12.01 -20.66
N ALA A 67 -7.50 -13.35 -20.72
CA ALA A 67 -6.94 -14.19 -19.66
C ALA A 67 -5.43 -13.94 -19.47
N ASN A 68 -4.70 -13.69 -20.57
CA ASN A 68 -3.27 -13.37 -20.53
C ASN A 68 -3.01 -12.01 -19.85
N LEU A 69 -3.73 -10.96 -20.25
CA LEU A 69 -3.62 -9.62 -19.67
C LEU A 69 -4.06 -9.61 -18.19
N THR A 70 -5.10 -10.36 -17.83
CA THR A 70 -5.54 -10.53 -16.45
C THR A 70 -4.52 -11.29 -15.62
N LEU A 71 -3.87 -12.32 -16.17
CA LEU A 71 -2.77 -13.02 -15.50
C LEU A 71 -1.57 -12.10 -15.27
N ALA A 72 -1.23 -11.25 -16.25
CA ALA A 72 -0.19 -10.23 -16.10
C ALA A 72 -0.50 -9.28 -14.92
N GLY A 73 -1.73 -8.80 -14.85
CA GLY A 73 -2.21 -7.96 -13.73
C GLY A 73 -2.12 -8.68 -12.39
N ALA A 74 -2.60 -9.92 -12.31
CA ALA A 74 -2.57 -10.73 -11.09
C ALA A 74 -1.15 -10.99 -10.59
N TYR A 75 -0.19 -11.25 -11.49
CA TYR A 75 1.23 -11.33 -11.12
C TYR A 75 1.76 -10.00 -10.58
N GLY A 76 1.38 -8.88 -11.19
CA GLY A 76 1.75 -7.53 -10.73
C GLY A 76 1.23 -7.23 -9.33
N GLU A 77 -0.01 -7.62 -9.01
CA GLU A 77 -0.60 -7.46 -7.67
C GLU A 77 0.16 -8.21 -6.58
N ILE A 78 0.68 -9.41 -6.88
CA ILE A 78 1.52 -10.17 -5.95
C ILE A 78 3.01 -9.81 -6.03
N LYS A 79 3.36 -8.74 -6.76
CA LYS A 79 4.72 -8.23 -6.98
C LYS A 79 5.67 -9.23 -7.68
N ASP A 80 5.13 -10.19 -8.43
CA ASP A 80 5.91 -11.04 -9.35
C ASP A 80 6.13 -10.28 -10.66
N TYR A 81 6.88 -9.19 -10.58
CA TYR A 81 7.08 -8.23 -11.67
C TYR A 81 7.69 -8.89 -12.92
N GLN A 82 8.53 -9.89 -12.74
CA GLN A 82 9.18 -10.62 -13.84
C GLN A 82 8.14 -11.38 -14.67
N ARG A 83 7.26 -12.16 -14.02
CA ARG A 83 6.21 -12.88 -14.75
C ARG A 83 5.15 -11.94 -15.30
N ALA A 84 4.80 -10.88 -14.57
CA ALA A 84 3.86 -9.86 -15.04
C ALA A 84 4.34 -9.22 -16.36
N ALA A 85 5.58 -8.74 -16.38
CA ALA A 85 6.18 -8.14 -17.58
C ALA A 85 6.19 -9.12 -18.77
N ALA A 86 6.57 -10.39 -18.53
CA ALA A 86 6.60 -11.41 -19.57
C ALA A 86 5.20 -11.72 -20.15
N GLN A 87 4.14 -11.73 -19.32
CA GLN A 87 2.77 -11.94 -19.80
C GLN A 87 2.28 -10.74 -20.64
N TYR A 88 2.55 -9.50 -20.20
CA TYR A 88 2.26 -8.32 -21.02
C TYR A 88 2.95 -8.37 -22.39
N GLU A 89 4.25 -8.68 -22.41
CA GLU A 89 5.01 -8.82 -23.65
C GLU A 89 4.47 -9.92 -24.57
N ASN A 90 3.92 -11.00 -24.01
CA ASN A 90 3.22 -12.02 -24.78
C ASN A 90 1.92 -11.47 -25.37
N ALA A 91 1.08 -10.83 -24.56
CA ALA A 91 -0.17 -10.21 -25.01
C ALA A 91 0.05 -9.18 -26.14
N PHE A 92 1.09 -8.36 -26.03
CA PHE A 92 1.43 -7.35 -27.05
C PHE A 92 1.87 -7.95 -28.38
N LYS A 93 2.33 -9.20 -28.43
CA LYS A 93 2.64 -9.89 -29.70
C LYS A 93 1.39 -10.31 -30.46
N GLN A 94 0.28 -10.53 -29.75
CA GLN A 94 -0.98 -10.99 -30.34
C GLN A 94 -1.76 -9.83 -30.95
N ASP A 95 -1.89 -8.71 -30.24
CA ASP A 95 -2.61 -7.53 -30.70
C ASP A 95 -2.00 -6.24 -30.12
N LYS A 96 -1.20 -5.53 -30.89
CA LYS A 96 -0.56 -4.29 -30.43
C LYS A 96 -1.53 -3.11 -30.31
N THR A 97 -2.54 -3.04 -31.17
CA THR A 97 -3.40 -1.86 -31.28
C THR A 97 -4.37 -1.82 -30.11
N ASN A 98 -4.99 -2.96 -29.79
CA ASN A 98 -5.98 -3.04 -28.71
C ASN A 98 -5.36 -3.18 -27.31
N THR A 99 -4.02 -3.27 -27.21
CA THR A 99 -3.32 -3.40 -25.92
C THR A 99 -2.62 -2.12 -25.46
N SER A 100 -2.73 -1.02 -26.20
CA SER A 100 -2.08 0.27 -25.89
C SER A 100 -2.35 0.77 -24.45
N PHE A 101 -3.58 0.61 -23.93
CA PHE A 101 -3.91 0.94 -22.53
C PHE A 101 -3.12 0.13 -21.48
N TYR A 102 -2.69 -1.08 -21.82
CA TYR A 102 -1.95 -1.97 -20.92
C TYR A 102 -0.46 -1.65 -20.83
N TYR A 103 0.04 -0.71 -21.65
CA TYR A 103 1.39 -0.20 -21.48
C TYR A 103 1.55 0.59 -20.18
N LEU A 104 0.47 1.16 -19.63
CA LEU A 104 0.50 1.78 -18.31
C LEU A 104 0.86 0.74 -17.22
N PRO A 105 0.07 -0.32 -16.96
CA PRO A 105 0.41 -1.33 -15.96
C PRO A 105 1.70 -2.10 -16.29
N TYR A 106 2.02 -2.32 -17.57
CA TYR A 106 3.32 -2.88 -17.96
C TYR A 106 4.49 -2.01 -17.51
N SER A 107 4.42 -0.69 -17.68
CA SER A 107 5.46 0.23 -17.21
C SER A 107 5.70 0.14 -15.70
N ILE A 108 4.64 -0.09 -14.91
CA ILE A 108 4.72 -0.25 -13.44
C ILE A 108 5.53 -1.49 -13.11
N ASN A 109 5.27 -2.60 -13.80
CA ASN A 109 5.98 -3.86 -13.58
C ASN A 109 7.44 -3.76 -14.05
N LEU A 110 7.73 -3.02 -15.12
CA LEU A 110 9.10 -2.71 -15.52
C LEU A 110 9.83 -1.87 -14.47
N ALA A 111 9.18 -0.85 -13.92
CA ALA A 111 9.73 -0.04 -12.83
C ALA A 111 9.96 -0.88 -11.56
N GLY A 112 9.07 -1.82 -11.24
CA GLY A 112 9.26 -2.79 -10.15
C GLY A 112 10.46 -3.72 -10.34
N LEU A 113 10.95 -3.90 -11.58
CA LEU A 113 12.21 -4.58 -11.90
C LEU A 113 13.42 -3.63 -11.92
N GLY A 114 13.25 -2.36 -11.57
CA GLY A 114 14.27 -1.32 -11.68
C GLY A 114 14.57 -0.89 -13.13
N LYS A 115 13.77 -1.31 -14.11
CA LYS A 115 13.99 -1.01 -15.54
C LYS A 115 13.31 0.30 -15.94
N TYR A 116 13.72 1.41 -15.33
CA TYR A 116 13.04 2.70 -15.47
C TYR A 116 13.09 3.27 -16.91
N GLU A 117 14.17 3.07 -17.66
CA GLU A 117 14.26 3.51 -19.05
C GLU A 117 13.25 2.78 -19.95
N ALA A 118 13.13 1.46 -19.78
CA ALA A 118 12.14 0.67 -20.50
C ALA A 118 10.71 1.05 -20.07
N ALA A 119 10.52 1.36 -18.79
CA ALA A 119 9.24 1.83 -18.27
C ALA A 119 8.82 3.18 -18.89
N LEU A 120 9.76 4.12 -19.09
CA LEU A 120 9.51 5.37 -19.81
C LEU A 120 9.12 5.13 -21.27
N GLN A 121 9.82 4.25 -21.98
CA GLN A 121 9.47 3.90 -23.36
C GLN A 121 8.07 3.29 -23.44
N ALA A 122 7.68 2.47 -22.47
CA ALA A 122 6.31 1.96 -22.39
C ALA A 122 5.28 3.08 -22.18
N LEU A 123 5.60 4.10 -21.36
CA LEU A 123 4.72 5.25 -21.17
C LEU A 123 4.55 6.10 -22.44
N GLU A 124 5.54 6.16 -23.33
CA GLU A 124 5.40 6.85 -24.62
C GLU A 124 4.34 6.18 -25.51
N VAL A 125 4.31 4.84 -25.53
CA VAL A 125 3.25 4.09 -26.21
C VAL A 125 1.89 4.38 -25.57
N PHE A 126 1.82 4.32 -24.24
CA PHE A 126 0.59 4.65 -23.52
C PHE A 126 0.11 6.09 -23.80
N ALA A 127 1.02 7.07 -23.88
CA ALA A 127 0.71 8.47 -24.18
C ALA A 127 0.08 8.66 -25.57
N SER A 128 0.43 7.80 -26.53
CA SER A 128 -0.13 7.82 -27.89
C SER A 128 -1.53 7.19 -27.99
N THR A 129 -2.04 6.59 -26.92
CA THR A 129 -3.37 5.98 -26.89
C THR A 129 -4.46 7.04 -27.08
N PRO A 130 -5.40 6.88 -28.02
CA PRO A 130 -6.47 7.85 -28.22
C PRO A 130 -7.43 7.90 -27.02
N ASN A 131 -8.01 9.08 -26.76
CA ASN A 131 -9.07 9.29 -25.77
C ASN A 131 -8.70 8.92 -24.32
N LEU A 132 -7.44 9.17 -23.90
CA LEU A 132 -7.06 9.04 -22.49
C LEU A 132 -7.92 9.93 -21.59
N SER A 133 -8.48 9.34 -20.53
CA SER A 133 -9.18 10.07 -19.47
C SER A 133 -8.23 11.02 -18.73
N GLU A 134 -8.77 12.05 -18.06
CA GLU A 134 -7.96 12.94 -17.21
C GLU A 134 -7.24 12.17 -16.09
N ARG A 135 -7.88 11.12 -15.53
CA ARG A 135 -7.24 10.22 -14.56
C ARG A 135 -6.04 9.51 -15.17
N SER A 136 -6.18 9.00 -16.40
CA SER A 136 -5.08 8.34 -17.12
C SER A 136 -3.93 9.30 -17.40
N LYS A 137 -4.22 10.54 -17.80
CA LYS A 137 -3.21 11.59 -18.02
C LYS A 137 -2.46 11.95 -16.74
N LYS A 138 -3.17 12.08 -15.61
CA LYS A 138 -2.55 12.30 -14.29
C LYS A 138 -1.64 11.13 -13.90
N SER A 139 -2.11 9.89 -14.08
CA SER A 139 -1.29 8.70 -13.79
C SER A 139 -0.05 8.63 -14.68
N LEU A 140 -0.17 8.99 -15.96
CA LEU A 140 0.94 9.08 -16.90
C LEU A 140 1.97 10.12 -16.44
N ALA A 141 1.53 11.33 -16.10
CA ALA A 141 2.40 12.40 -15.65
C ALA A 141 3.14 12.04 -14.35
N TYR A 142 2.44 11.47 -13.37
CA TYR A 142 3.03 10.99 -12.12
C TYR A 142 4.11 9.94 -12.38
N ARG A 143 3.79 8.86 -13.13
CA ARG A 143 4.75 7.79 -13.39
C ARG A 143 5.94 8.25 -14.20
N LYS A 144 5.72 9.15 -15.17
CA LYS A 144 6.80 9.75 -15.92
C LYS A 144 7.77 10.49 -14.99
N ALA A 145 7.25 11.33 -14.08
CA ALA A 145 8.07 12.05 -13.11
C ALA A 145 8.85 11.09 -12.17
N THR A 146 8.21 10.02 -11.69
CA THR A 146 8.85 8.96 -10.89
C THR A 146 9.99 8.28 -11.63
N TYR A 147 9.77 7.86 -12.89
CA TYR A 147 10.80 7.15 -13.65
C TYR A 147 11.95 8.07 -14.05
N GLU A 148 11.65 9.32 -14.42
CA GLU A 148 12.67 10.35 -14.67
C GLU A 148 13.48 10.66 -13.41
N PHE A 149 12.83 10.74 -12.24
CA PHE A 149 13.51 10.88 -10.95
C PHE A 149 14.49 9.73 -10.73
N ALA A 150 14.03 8.47 -10.82
CA ALA A 150 14.87 7.30 -10.56
C ALA A 150 16.11 7.25 -11.49
N ILE A 151 15.92 7.53 -12.78
CA ILE A 151 17.01 7.59 -13.77
C ILE A 151 18.00 8.72 -13.44
N ASN A 152 17.49 9.91 -13.12
CA ASN A 152 18.35 11.06 -12.84
C ASN A 152 19.08 10.91 -11.50
N TYR A 153 18.42 10.36 -10.48
CA TYR A 153 19.02 10.08 -9.19
C TYR A 153 20.16 9.06 -9.33
N ALA A 154 19.95 7.98 -10.09
CA ALA A 154 20.97 6.97 -10.35
C ALA A 154 22.23 7.55 -11.05
N LYS A 155 22.08 8.56 -11.91
CA LYS A 155 23.21 9.23 -12.58
C LYS A 155 24.08 10.04 -11.62
N THR A 156 23.47 10.67 -10.60
CA THR A 156 24.16 11.52 -9.63
C THR A 156 24.59 10.77 -8.37
N HIS A 157 24.05 9.57 -8.15
CA HIS A 157 24.38 8.69 -7.02
C HIS A 157 24.89 7.31 -7.50
N PRO A 158 25.89 7.23 -8.39
CA PRO A 158 26.47 5.95 -8.78
C PRO A 158 27.12 5.31 -7.56
N ASN A 159 26.72 4.08 -7.22
CA ASN A 159 27.19 3.31 -6.05
C ASN A 159 26.77 3.88 -4.68
N GLN A 160 25.48 3.87 -4.35
CA GLN A 160 25.11 3.80 -2.94
C GLN A 160 25.51 2.43 -2.40
N GLN A 161 26.61 2.37 -1.64
CA GLN A 161 26.99 1.22 -0.80
C GLN A 161 25.97 0.93 0.32
N TYR A 162 24.77 1.54 0.27
CA TYR A 162 23.71 1.23 1.21
C TYR A 162 23.12 -0.14 0.85
N PHE A 163 23.54 -1.14 1.61
CA PHE A 163 22.96 -2.46 1.56
C PHE A 163 21.82 -2.51 2.58
N PHE A 164 20.57 -2.50 2.09
CA PHE A 164 19.40 -2.71 2.94
C PHE A 164 19.48 -4.11 3.54
N ASN A 165 19.86 -4.18 4.82
CA ASN A 165 20.09 -5.42 5.56
C ASN A 165 19.29 -5.40 6.87
N PRO A 166 17.96 -5.52 6.80
CA PRO A 166 17.14 -5.50 8.01
C PRO A 166 17.54 -6.66 8.92
N MET A 167 17.79 -6.35 10.18
CA MET A 167 18.11 -7.34 11.20
C MET A 167 16.85 -7.67 11.99
N ASN A 168 16.59 -8.96 12.17
CA ASN A 168 15.58 -9.42 13.11
C ASN A 168 16.03 -9.06 14.54
N LEU A 169 15.12 -8.49 15.36
CA LEU A 169 15.40 -8.03 16.72
C LEU A 169 15.37 -9.17 17.77
N GLY A 170 15.18 -10.41 17.32
CA GLY A 170 15.15 -11.63 18.13
C GLY A 170 13.81 -11.85 18.83
N ASP A 171 13.68 -13.00 19.49
CA ASP A 171 12.44 -13.47 20.14
C ASP A 171 11.96 -12.60 21.33
N SER A 172 12.78 -11.61 21.71
CA SER A 172 12.43 -10.56 22.64
C SER A 172 11.49 -9.52 22.04
N VAL A 173 11.43 -9.40 20.71
CA VAL A 173 10.55 -8.47 19.97
C VAL A 173 9.77 -9.19 18.87
N ASN A 174 10.46 -9.94 18.01
CA ASN A 174 9.83 -10.58 16.85
C ASN A 174 9.21 -11.95 17.18
N THR A 175 8.16 -12.29 16.45
CA THR A 175 7.56 -13.62 16.47
C THR A 175 7.24 -14.10 15.04
N ALA A 176 6.51 -15.21 14.92
CA ALA A 176 5.94 -15.64 13.63
C ALA A 176 4.75 -14.79 13.17
N ARG A 177 4.25 -13.88 14.02
CA ARG A 177 3.17 -12.94 13.70
C ARG A 177 3.74 -11.65 13.12
N SER A 178 2.87 -10.81 12.58
CA SER A 178 3.27 -9.47 12.16
C SER A 178 3.41 -8.55 13.37
N GLU A 179 4.57 -7.92 13.48
CA GLU A 179 4.80 -6.77 14.37
C GLU A 179 5.03 -5.52 13.52
N TYR A 180 4.40 -4.40 13.88
CA TYR A 180 4.46 -3.16 13.12
C TYR A 180 4.19 -1.92 13.97
N LEU A 181 4.42 -0.75 13.38
CA LEU A 181 4.21 0.58 13.99
C LEU A 181 4.93 0.73 15.35
N PRO A 182 6.24 0.45 15.42
CA PRO A 182 6.98 0.64 16.65
C PRO A 182 7.14 2.12 16.99
N CYS A 183 7.16 2.42 18.28
CA CYS A 183 7.53 3.71 18.83
C CYS A 183 8.50 3.49 20.00
N VAL A 184 9.53 4.33 20.10
CA VAL A 184 10.51 4.32 21.18
C VAL A 184 10.44 5.61 22.00
N THR A 185 10.80 5.52 23.29
CA THR A 185 11.05 6.72 24.11
C THR A 185 12.32 7.44 23.65
N ILE A 186 12.49 8.72 24.00
CA ILE A 186 13.63 9.52 23.53
C ILE A 186 15.00 9.01 24.01
N GLU A 187 15.00 8.26 25.11
CA GLU A 187 16.19 7.63 25.69
C GLU A 187 16.43 6.21 25.15
N ASP A 188 15.62 5.75 24.18
CA ASP A 188 15.62 4.37 23.67
C ASP A 188 15.57 3.34 24.80
N SER A 189 14.71 3.56 25.81
CA SER A 189 14.59 2.70 27.01
C SER A 189 13.37 1.78 26.96
N LEU A 190 12.39 2.13 26.14
CA LEU A 190 11.14 1.41 25.94
C LEU A 190 10.80 1.43 24.45
N ILE A 191 10.46 0.28 23.90
CA ILE A 191 9.78 0.16 22.61
C ILE A 191 8.36 -0.36 22.87
N VAL A 192 7.38 0.31 22.25
CA VAL A 192 5.99 -0.17 22.17
C VAL A 192 5.67 -0.38 20.70
N PHE A 193 5.03 -1.50 20.36
CA PHE A 193 4.68 -1.85 19.00
C PHE A 193 3.38 -2.63 18.95
N THR A 194 2.74 -2.65 17.78
CA THR A 194 1.53 -3.43 17.55
C THR A 194 1.91 -4.83 17.08
N ARG A 195 1.22 -5.86 17.60
CA ARG A 195 1.32 -7.24 17.12
C ARG A 195 -0.05 -7.78 16.73
N LEU A 196 -0.12 -8.46 15.58
CA LEU A 196 -1.29 -9.26 15.23
C LEU A 196 -1.33 -10.55 16.05
N VAL A 197 -2.41 -10.73 16.81
CA VAL A 197 -2.69 -11.94 17.58
C VAL A 197 -3.84 -12.73 16.95
N ASP A 198 -4.40 -13.70 17.66
CA ASP A 198 -5.47 -14.54 17.15
C ASP A 198 -6.73 -13.74 16.79
N GLY A 199 -7.42 -14.16 15.72
CA GLY A 199 -8.60 -13.47 15.21
C GLY A 199 -8.32 -12.13 14.52
N MET A 200 -7.08 -11.89 14.07
CA MET A 200 -6.64 -10.61 13.46
C MET A 200 -6.74 -9.41 14.41
N ARG A 201 -6.78 -9.66 15.73
CA ARG A 201 -6.71 -8.62 16.74
C ARG A 201 -5.32 -8.00 16.76
N GLU A 202 -5.28 -6.69 16.95
CA GLU A 202 -4.05 -5.93 17.13
C GLU A 202 -3.86 -5.69 18.62
N ASP A 203 -2.70 -6.03 19.19
CA ASP A 203 -2.38 -5.72 20.60
C ASP A 203 -1.11 -4.88 20.69
N PHE A 204 -1.09 -3.95 21.64
CA PHE A 204 0.09 -3.20 22.03
C PHE A 204 0.97 -4.04 22.95
N ILE A 205 2.21 -4.20 22.50
CA ILE A 205 3.24 -4.99 23.14
C ILE A 205 4.38 -4.04 23.48
N GLU A 206 4.97 -4.21 24.67
CA GLU A 206 6.14 -3.47 25.11
C GLU A 206 7.36 -4.38 25.25
N SER A 207 8.55 -3.82 25.02
CA SER A 207 9.82 -4.37 25.46
C SER A 207 10.73 -3.25 25.96
N ARG A 208 11.45 -3.49 27.06
CA ARG A 208 12.50 -2.59 27.52
C ARG A 208 13.78 -2.84 26.74
N ILE A 209 14.47 -1.75 26.44
CA ILE A 209 15.77 -1.76 25.79
C ILE A 209 16.79 -1.47 26.90
N SER A 210 17.76 -2.37 27.05
CA SER A 210 18.95 -2.15 27.89
C SER A 210 20.16 -1.79 27.03
N GLY A 211 21.23 -1.31 27.66
CA GLY A 211 22.47 -0.96 26.97
C GLY A 211 22.94 -2.07 26.01
N ASN A 212 23.50 -1.66 24.87
CA ASN A 212 23.89 -2.52 23.73
C ASN A 212 22.72 -3.09 22.90
N ASN A 213 21.60 -2.38 22.77
CA ASN A 213 20.43 -2.80 21.97
C ASN A 213 19.89 -4.19 22.37
N GLN A 214 19.94 -4.51 23.65
CA GLN A 214 19.40 -5.76 24.17
C GLN A 214 17.95 -5.54 24.61
N TYR A 215 17.05 -6.37 24.10
CA TYR A 215 15.62 -6.27 24.39
C TYR A 215 15.25 -7.28 25.48
N THR A 216 14.53 -6.82 26.49
CA THR A 216 13.86 -7.71 27.44
C THR A 216 12.75 -8.51 26.75
N LYS A 217 12.32 -9.62 27.36
CA LYS A 217 11.20 -10.38 26.82
C LYS A 217 9.97 -9.49 26.72
N TRP A 218 9.39 -9.41 25.52
CA TRP A 218 8.17 -8.66 25.27
C TRP A 218 7.04 -9.03 26.24
N LYS A 219 6.17 -8.05 26.51
CA LYS A 219 4.95 -8.23 27.31
C LYS A 219 3.79 -7.51 26.63
N THR A 220 2.62 -8.13 26.62
CA THR A 220 1.38 -7.43 26.28
C THR A 220 1.13 -6.36 27.33
N ILE A 221 0.86 -5.13 26.90
CA ILE A 221 0.56 -4.05 27.83
C ILE A 221 -0.76 -4.40 28.56
N PRO A 222 -0.79 -4.43 29.90
CA PRO A 222 -1.99 -4.77 30.66
C PRO A 222 -3.02 -3.63 30.62
N GLY A 223 -4.24 -3.93 31.05
CA GLY A 223 -5.32 -2.96 31.17
C GLY A 223 -6.13 -2.77 29.88
N SER A 224 -6.94 -1.72 29.86
CA SER A 224 -7.95 -1.46 28.82
C SER A 224 -7.39 -1.05 27.47
N LEU A 225 -6.11 -0.69 27.40
CA LEU A 225 -5.40 -0.39 26.15
C LEU A 225 -5.53 -1.51 25.12
N ASN A 226 -5.59 -2.76 25.58
CA ASN A 226 -5.69 -3.89 24.69
C ASN A 226 -7.11 -4.41 24.50
N GLU A 227 -8.13 -3.96 25.23
CA GLU A 227 -9.49 -4.51 25.17
C GLU A 227 -10.05 -4.56 23.75
N GLU A 228 -9.98 -3.45 23.02
CA GLU A 228 -10.56 -3.30 21.68
C GLU A 228 -9.69 -3.91 20.57
N PRO A 229 -10.27 -4.61 19.57
CA PRO A 229 -9.49 -5.43 18.66
C PRO A 229 -8.78 -4.68 17.53
N LYS A 230 -9.18 -3.44 17.23
CA LYS A 230 -8.67 -2.64 16.11
C LYS A 230 -7.86 -1.44 16.61
N LYS A 231 -6.55 -1.46 16.38
CA LYS A 231 -5.61 -0.46 16.92
C LYS A 231 -4.52 -0.15 15.90
N GLY A 232 -4.19 1.12 15.79
CA GLY A 232 -3.25 1.65 14.83
C GLY A 232 -1.93 2.05 15.47
N ALA A 233 -1.30 3.03 14.84
CA ALA A 233 -0.01 3.55 15.25
C ALA A 233 -0.06 4.29 16.59
N ILE A 234 1.08 4.33 17.26
CA ILE A 234 1.29 4.89 18.59
C ILE A 234 2.40 5.94 18.53
N THR A 235 2.30 6.96 19.37
CA THR A 235 3.41 7.84 19.72
C THR A 235 3.48 7.98 21.24
N LEU A 236 4.68 7.82 21.80
CA LEU A 236 4.96 8.04 23.21
C LEU A 236 5.40 9.49 23.43
N SER A 237 5.04 10.05 24.58
CA SER A 237 5.71 11.22 25.10
C SER A 237 7.20 10.92 25.35
N PRO A 238 8.09 11.90 25.17
CA PRO A 238 9.53 11.70 25.32
C PRO A 238 9.95 11.06 26.66
N ASP A 239 9.27 11.42 27.74
CA ASP A 239 9.48 10.88 29.09
C ASP A 239 8.65 9.63 29.42
N GLY A 240 7.83 9.16 28.47
CA GLY A 240 7.03 7.95 28.61
C GLY A 240 5.85 8.06 29.58
N GLU A 241 5.48 9.27 30.01
CA GLU A 241 4.37 9.48 30.97
C GLU A 241 2.98 9.37 30.34
N TRP A 242 2.89 9.50 29.02
CA TRP A 242 1.65 9.37 28.25
C TRP A 242 1.92 8.92 26.83
N MET A 243 0.91 8.34 26.18
CA MET A 243 0.95 7.98 24.77
C MET A 243 -0.33 8.42 24.06
N ILE A 244 -0.20 8.71 22.76
CA ILE A 244 -1.32 8.89 21.85
C ILE A 244 -1.30 7.73 20.86
N PHE A 245 -2.47 7.19 20.52
CA PHE A 245 -2.58 6.11 19.56
C PHE A 245 -3.89 6.19 18.77
N ALA A 246 -3.90 5.59 17.58
CA ALA A 246 -5.10 5.47 16.76
C ALA A 246 -5.88 4.20 17.13
N ALA A 247 -7.21 4.25 17.19
CA ALA A 247 -8.04 3.05 17.35
C ALA A 247 -9.48 3.25 16.85
N ASP A 248 -10.14 2.14 16.53
CA ASP A 248 -11.58 2.08 16.19
C ASP A 248 -12.33 1.47 17.37
N PHE A 249 -12.67 2.32 18.35
CA PHE A 249 -13.41 1.92 19.54
C PHE A 249 -14.91 2.11 19.31
N SER A 250 -15.64 1.00 19.28
CA SER A 250 -17.08 0.99 19.00
C SER A 250 -17.85 1.90 19.98
N GLY A 251 -18.51 2.92 19.44
CA GLY A 251 -19.33 3.87 20.21
C GLY A 251 -18.56 4.86 21.09
N ARG A 252 -17.22 4.91 21.00
CA ARG A 252 -16.36 5.85 21.75
C ARG A 252 -15.64 6.88 20.88
N GLY A 253 -15.65 6.67 19.56
CA GLY A 253 -15.08 7.58 18.56
C GLY A 253 -16.11 8.48 17.87
N LEU A 254 -15.60 9.41 17.08
CA LEU A 254 -16.33 10.26 16.15
C LEU A 254 -16.39 9.63 14.76
N GLY A 255 -15.35 8.91 14.34
CA GLY A 255 -15.22 8.29 13.02
C GLY A 255 -14.82 6.82 13.07
N SER A 256 -14.05 6.38 12.06
CA SER A 256 -13.54 5.00 12.01
C SER A 256 -12.37 4.82 12.97
N PHE A 257 -11.18 5.33 12.62
CA PHE A 257 -10.09 5.43 13.59
C PHE A 257 -10.02 6.87 14.09
N ASP A 258 -9.91 6.98 15.40
CA ASP A 258 -9.71 8.23 16.13
C ASP A 258 -8.40 8.15 16.91
N LEU A 259 -7.85 9.31 17.27
CA LEU A 259 -6.73 9.42 18.19
C LEU A 259 -7.21 9.49 19.65
N TYR A 260 -6.64 8.62 20.47
CA TYR A 260 -6.86 8.52 21.91
C TYR A 260 -5.57 8.81 22.67
N ILE A 261 -5.70 9.28 23.90
CA ILE A 261 -4.59 9.48 24.83
C ILE A 261 -4.77 8.63 26.09
N THR A 262 -3.67 8.10 26.61
CA THR A 262 -3.61 7.45 27.93
C THR A 262 -2.37 7.94 28.69
N TYR A 263 -2.43 7.85 30.03
CA TYR A 263 -1.39 8.31 30.93
C TYR A 263 -0.85 7.14 31.75
N TRP A 264 0.46 7.13 31.98
CA TRP A 264 1.09 6.21 32.90
C TRP A 264 0.76 6.62 34.34
N THR A 265 0.28 5.67 35.13
CA THR A 265 -0.08 5.84 36.54
C THR A 265 0.59 4.77 37.39
N ASN A 266 0.42 4.85 38.71
CA ASN A 266 0.90 3.82 39.63
C ASN A 266 0.22 2.45 39.41
N GLU A 267 -0.94 2.42 38.75
CA GLU A 267 -1.71 1.20 38.44
C GLU A 267 -1.47 0.71 37.00
N GLY A 268 -0.60 1.39 36.24
CA GLY A 268 -0.36 1.17 34.82
C GLY A 268 -0.98 2.27 33.95
N TRP A 269 -1.18 1.99 32.67
CA TRP A 269 -1.80 2.93 31.74
C TRP A 269 -3.28 3.16 32.07
N SER A 270 -3.71 4.42 32.09
CA SER A 270 -5.08 4.81 32.34
C SER A 270 -6.03 4.39 31.22
N GLU A 271 -7.34 4.44 31.49
CA GLU A 271 -8.36 4.34 30.45
C GLU A 271 -8.09 5.31 29.29
N PRO A 272 -8.17 4.85 28.03
CA PRO A 272 -7.99 5.73 26.88
C PRO A 272 -9.11 6.76 26.76
N VAL A 273 -8.71 8.03 26.57
CA VAL A 273 -9.60 9.17 26.39
C VAL A 273 -9.50 9.66 24.96
N ASN A 274 -10.64 9.85 24.28
CA ASN A 274 -10.67 10.41 22.93
C ASN A 274 -10.14 11.86 22.93
N LEU A 275 -9.31 12.24 21.95
CA LEU A 275 -8.73 13.59 21.87
C LEU A 275 -9.72 14.71 21.48
N GLY A 276 -10.97 14.34 21.16
CA GLY A 276 -12.08 15.26 20.93
C GLY A 276 -12.11 15.89 19.52
N ASP A 277 -13.13 16.70 19.28
CA ASP A 277 -13.52 17.27 17.97
C ASP A 277 -12.53 18.27 17.36
N LYS A 278 -11.49 18.66 18.12
CA LYS A 278 -10.39 19.49 17.63
C LYS A 278 -9.35 18.67 16.87
N ILE A 279 -9.21 17.40 17.23
CA ILE A 279 -8.28 16.47 16.60
C ILE A 279 -9.06 15.51 15.70
N ASN A 280 -10.06 14.82 16.24
CA ASN A 280 -10.81 13.77 15.58
C ASN A 280 -12.03 14.31 14.82
N THR A 281 -12.45 13.58 13.80
CA THR A 281 -13.61 13.87 12.94
C THR A 281 -14.40 12.59 12.67
N GLU A 282 -15.44 12.65 11.84
CA GLU A 282 -16.16 11.45 11.39
C GLU A 282 -15.35 10.57 10.41
N PHE A 283 -14.16 11.01 10.02
CA PHE A 283 -13.31 10.37 9.03
C PHE A 283 -12.27 9.44 9.70
N TRP A 284 -11.09 9.32 9.10
CA TRP A 284 -10.03 8.44 9.57
C TRP A 284 -8.84 9.28 10.01
N GLU A 285 -8.56 9.28 11.32
CA GLU A 285 -7.36 9.86 11.91
C GLU A 285 -6.41 8.78 12.39
N THR A 286 -5.13 8.87 12.00
CA THR A 286 -4.15 7.82 12.31
C THR A 286 -2.73 8.34 12.37
N THR A 287 -1.80 7.43 12.69
CA THR A 287 -0.34 7.67 12.68
C THR A 287 0.07 8.96 13.38
N PRO A 288 -0.22 9.08 14.69
CA PRO A 288 0.17 10.25 15.46
C PRO A 288 1.70 10.29 15.61
N SER A 289 2.23 11.51 15.71
CA SER A 289 3.62 11.79 16.03
C SER A 289 3.72 13.04 16.87
N LEU A 290 4.14 12.87 18.12
CA LEU A 290 4.26 13.94 19.09
C LEU A 290 5.66 14.57 19.04
N SER A 291 5.73 15.90 19.05
CA SER A 291 7.00 16.61 19.10
C SER A 291 7.74 16.38 20.43
N PRO A 292 9.09 16.49 20.43
CA PRO A 292 9.90 16.27 21.63
C PRO A 292 9.65 17.29 22.74
N ASP A 293 9.07 18.46 22.43
CA ASP A 293 8.64 19.46 23.42
C ASP A 293 7.19 19.23 23.91
N LYS A 294 6.53 18.17 23.43
CA LYS A 294 5.13 17.80 23.70
C LYS A 294 4.08 18.86 23.33
N ARG A 295 4.44 19.83 22.48
CA ARG A 295 3.57 20.97 22.13
C ARG A 295 2.92 20.86 20.76
N THR A 296 3.36 19.93 19.92
CA THR A 296 2.87 19.78 18.55
C THR A 296 2.57 18.32 18.26
N LEU A 297 1.38 18.04 17.78
CA LEU A 297 0.95 16.72 17.34
C LEU A 297 0.79 16.74 15.83
N TYR A 298 1.56 15.93 15.13
CA TYR A 298 1.39 15.65 13.71
C TYR A 298 0.63 14.34 13.56
N PHE A 299 -0.23 14.23 12.57
CA PHE A 299 -0.97 13.00 12.31
C PHE A 299 -1.49 12.97 10.87
N THR A 300 -2.03 11.83 10.46
CA THR A 300 -2.62 11.66 9.13
C THR A 300 -4.14 11.69 9.23
N SER A 301 -4.81 12.34 8.28
CA SER A 301 -6.27 12.26 8.15
C SER A 301 -6.72 12.27 6.69
N ASN A 302 -7.79 11.55 6.37
CA ASN A 302 -8.47 11.60 5.08
C ASN A 302 -9.74 12.48 5.10
N ARG A 303 -9.84 13.41 6.06
CA ARG A 303 -10.98 14.35 6.13
C ARG A 303 -11.07 15.21 4.85
N PRO A 304 -12.30 15.54 4.38
CA PRO A 304 -12.51 16.42 3.23
C PRO A 304 -11.90 17.80 3.41
N GLY A 305 -11.54 18.43 2.30
CA GLY A 305 -10.87 19.74 2.28
C GLY A 305 -9.34 19.66 2.31
N GLY A 306 -8.80 18.44 2.33
CA GLY A 306 -7.39 18.16 2.08
C GLY A 306 -6.95 18.36 0.62
N VAL A 307 -5.66 18.16 0.37
CA VAL A 307 -4.99 18.23 -0.94
C VAL A 307 -5.20 16.95 -1.74
N GLY A 308 -5.11 15.78 -1.10
CA GLY A 308 -5.10 14.47 -1.76
C GLY A 308 -6.02 13.43 -1.14
N GLY A 309 -5.51 12.20 -1.08
CA GLY A 309 -6.17 11.07 -0.43
C GLY A 309 -6.13 11.25 1.09
N SER A 310 -5.08 10.71 1.72
CA SER A 310 -4.74 11.01 3.11
C SER A 310 -3.68 12.10 3.18
N ASP A 311 -3.85 13.04 4.09
CA ASP A 311 -2.97 14.21 4.23
C ASP A 311 -2.37 14.27 5.63
N LEU A 312 -1.23 14.97 5.76
CA LEU A 312 -0.67 15.36 7.05
C LEU A 312 -1.41 16.57 7.63
N TYR A 313 -1.72 16.46 8.91
CA TYR A 313 -2.31 17.49 9.75
C TYR A 313 -1.42 17.76 10.96
N VAL A 314 -1.57 18.97 11.51
CA VAL A 314 -0.87 19.41 12.71
C VAL A 314 -1.84 20.05 13.70
N SER A 315 -1.64 19.81 14.99
CA SER A 315 -2.32 20.54 16.06
C SER A 315 -1.32 20.97 17.13
N TYR A 316 -1.59 22.13 17.73
CA TYR A 316 -0.74 22.75 18.72
C TYR A 316 -1.40 22.76 20.09
N MET A 317 -0.65 22.35 21.11
CA MET A 317 -1.05 22.42 22.51
C MET A 317 -1.23 23.88 22.92
N GLN A 318 -2.41 24.24 23.38
CA GLN A 318 -2.78 25.58 23.80
C GLN A 318 -2.35 25.86 25.26
N PRO A 319 -2.24 27.12 25.70
CA PRO A 319 -1.88 27.47 27.07
C PRO A 319 -2.81 26.89 28.16
N ASN A 320 -4.04 26.53 27.79
CA ASN A 320 -5.02 25.90 28.68
C ASN A 320 -4.85 24.38 28.80
N GLY A 321 -3.79 23.80 28.21
CA GLY A 321 -3.51 22.37 28.23
C GLY A 321 -4.38 21.52 27.30
N LYS A 322 -5.10 22.14 26.36
CA LYS A 322 -5.90 21.43 25.35
C LYS A 322 -5.27 21.56 23.96
N TRP A 323 -5.49 20.58 23.11
CA TRP A 323 -5.12 20.67 21.70
C TRP A 323 -5.98 21.69 20.95
N GLY A 324 -5.34 22.45 20.05
CA GLY A 324 -6.04 23.32 19.10
C GLY A 324 -6.74 22.55 17.99
N THR A 325 -7.56 23.24 17.19
CA THR A 325 -8.13 22.66 15.97
C THR A 325 -6.99 22.23 15.05
N ALA A 326 -7.06 21.01 14.53
CA ALA A 326 -6.06 20.52 13.59
C ALA A 326 -6.11 21.26 12.25
N GLU A 327 -4.93 21.53 11.70
CA GLU A 327 -4.71 22.29 10.49
C GLU A 327 -4.04 21.40 9.43
N ASN A 328 -4.52 21.47 8.18
CA ASN A 328 -3.87 20.78 7.07
C ASN A 328 -2.49 21.39 6.82
N MET A 329 -1.46 20.56 6.65
CA MET A 329 -0.08 21.05 6.49
C MET A 329 0.25 21.61 5.10
N GLY A 330 -0.73 21.66 4.20
CA GLY A 330 -0.68 22.36 2.93
C GLY A 330 0.10 21.61 1.82
N PRO A 331 0.06 22.14 0.60
CA PRO A 331 0.50 21.43 -0.62
C PRO A 331 2.01 21.33 -0.79
N ILE A 332 2.80 21.82 0.17
CA ILE A 332 4.25 21.57 0.19
C ILE A 332 4.50 20.15 0.67
N LEU A 333 3.84 19.75 1.77
CA LEU A 333 3.97 18.41 2.34
C LEU A 333 2.93 17.45 1.78
N ASN A 334 1.70 17.90 1.59
CA ASN A 334 0.62 17.10 1.06
C ASN A 334 0.60 17.16 -0.48
N SER A 335 0.18 16.08 -1.11
CA SER A 335 0.13 15.89 -2.55
C SER A 335 -1.25 15.41 -2.99
N ALA A 336 -1.39 14.95 -4.23
CA ALA A 336 -2.64 14.32 -4.69
C ALA A 336 -2.76 12.84 -4.26
N GLY A 337 -1.69 12.27 -3.68
CA GLY A 337 -1.62 10.89 -3.21
C GLY A 337 -1.99 10.77 -1.72
N ASP A 338 -1.45 9.74 -1.08
CA ASP A 338 -1.56 9.51 0.36
C ASP A 338 -0.23 9.88 1.03
N GLU A 339 -0.27 10.85 1.94
CA GLU A 339 0.76 11.13 2.91
C GLU A 339 0.42 10.47 4.24
N MET A 340 1.33 9.65 4.75
CA MET A 340 1.09 8.75 5.88
C MET A 340 2.30 8.73 6.82
N ALA A 341 2.08 8.29 8.06
CA ALA A 341 3.13 8.00 9.03
C ALA A 341 4.12 9.15 9.26
N PRO A 342 3.65 10.36 9.62
CA PRO A 342 4.56 11.42 10.02
C PRO A 342 5.40 10.98 11.22
N PHE A 343 6.65 11.43 11.25
CA PHE A 343 7.58 11.24 12.35
C PHE A 343 8.41 12.51 12.51
N ILE A 344 8.11 13.28 13.56
CA ILE A 344 8.91 14.45 13.93
C ILE A 344 10.14 13.99 14.71
N HIS A 345 11.32 14.37 14.22
CA HIS A 345 12.60 14.03 14.82
C HIS A 345 12.84 14.79 16.14
N ALA A 346 13.76 14.27 16.96
CA ALA A 346 14.13 14.84 18.26
C ALA A 346 14.69 16.28 18.17
N ASP A 347 15.18 16.71 17.01
CA ASP A 347 15.59 18.10 16.75
C ASP A 347 14.42 19.09 16.63
N ASN A 348 13.17 18.59 16.63
CA ASN A 348 11.92 19.32 16.44
C ASN A 348 11.85 20.13 15.13
N GLN A 349 12.72 19.81 14.16
CA GLN A 349 12.91 20.53 12.91
C GLN A 349 12.84 19.64 11.68
N THR A 350 13.06 18.34 11.82
CA THR A 350 13.05 17.38 10.72
C THR A 350 11.82 16.48 10.80
N LEU A 351 11.00 16.50 9.77
CA LEU A 351 9.81 15.66 9.63
C LEU A 351 10.07 14.59 8.56
N TYR A 352 9.89 13.35 8.95
CA TYR A 352 9.85 12.21 8.03
C TYR A 352 8.40 11.81 7.81
N PHE A 353 8.05 11.36 6.62
CA PHE A 353 6.72 10.83 6.32
C PHE A 353 6.79 9.99 5.05
N THR A 354 5.79 9.15 4.81
CA THR A 354 5.66 8.46 3.52
C THR A 354 4.70 9.20 2.61
N SER A 355 4.97 9.22 1.30
CA SER A 355 4.03 9.76 0.31
C SER A 355 3.93 8.86 -0.91
N SER A 356 2.70 8.72 -1.41
CA SER A 356 2.42 8.08 -2.69
C SER A 356 2.15 9.03 -3.86
N GLY A 357 2.22 10.34 -3.64
CA GLY A 357 2.01 11.35 -4.69
C GLY A 357 3.20 12.25 -4.99
N HIS A 358 4.18 12.38 -4.09
CA HIS A 358 5.45 13.02 -4.41
C HIS A 358 6.28 12.16 -5.38
N PRO A 359 7.00 12.76 -6.34
CA PRO A 359 7.90 12.00 -7.22
C PRO A 359 9.07 11.39 -6.43
N GLY A 360 9.18 10.06 -6.47
CA GLY A 360 10.29 9.29 -5.91
C GLY A 360 10.55 8.02 -6.74
N TYR A 361 10.82 6.89 -6.10
CA TYR A 361 10.95 5.58 -6.75
C TYR A 361 9.59 4.90 -7.02
N GLY A 362 8.50 5.47 -6.48
CA GLY A 362 7.11 5.13 -6.75
C GLY A 362 6.49 4.24 -5.67
N GLY A 363 5.16 4.09 -5.72
CA GLY A 363 4.44 3.43 -4.62
C GLY A 363 4.29 4.40 -3.46
N ALA A 364 4.74 4.03 -2.26
CA ALA A 364 4.86 4.95 -1.13
C ALA A 364 6.33 5.03 -0.73
N ASP A 365 6.96 6.18 -1.00
CA ASP A 365 8.37 6.43 -0.68
C ASP A 365 8.49 7.18 0.66
N LEU A 366 9.65 7.07 1.30
CA LEU A 366 9.99 7.85 2.50
C LEU A 366 10.55 9.21 2.07
N PHE A 367 9.98 10.28 2.61
CA PHE A 367 10.40 11.65 2.38
C PHE A 367 10.87 12.31 3.66
N ILE A 368 11.76 13.29 3.50
CA ILE A 368 12.20 14.18 4.57
C ILE A 368 11.87 15.63 4.21
N SER A 369 11.37 16.39 5.18
CA SER A 369 11.20 17.84 5.09
C SER A 369 11.71 18.51 6.36
N ARG A 370 12.25 19.73 6.24
CA ARG A 370 12.85 20.47 7.34
C ARG A 370 12.20 21.83 7.52
N LYS A 371 11.99 22.25 8.77
CA LYS A 371 11.55 23.60 9.10
C LYS A 371 12.60 24.61 8.61
N GLN A 372 12.13 25.67 7.96
CA GLN A 372 12.91 26.77 7.45
C GLN A 372 12.83 27.97 8.42
N ALA A 373 13.72 28.95 8.21
CA ALA A 373 13.62 30.24 8.87
C ALA A 373 12.24 30.87 8.54
N GLY A 374 11.42 31.11 9.56
CA GLY A 374 10.02 31.56 9.40
C GLY A 374 8.96 30.49 9.67
N GLY A 375 9.36 29.25 9.98
CA GLY A 375 8.45 28.20 10.43
C GLY A 375 7.75 27.41 9.31
N THR A 376 8.06 27.70 8.04
CA THR A 376 7.58 26.91 6.88
C THR A 376 8.36 25.62 6.72
N TRP A 377 7.78 24.63 6.05
CA TRP A 377 8.46 23.37 5.72
C TRP A 377 9.15 23.46 4.36
N SER A 378 10.32 22.81 4.23
CA SER A 378 11.00 22.67 2.95
C SER A 378 10.23 21.76 2.01
N LYS A 379 10.52 21.84 0.72
CA LYS A 379 10.08 20.81 -0.22
C LYS A 379 10.57 19.43 0.26
N PRO A 380 9.73 18.39 0.20
CA PRO A 380 10.14 17.02 0.51
C PRO A 380 11.26 16.54 -0.42
N GLU A 381 12.22 15.83 0.15
CA GLU A 381 13.38 15.20 -0.53
C GLU A 381 13.33 13.68 -0.43
#